data_AF-Q0C8K1-F1
#
_entry.id   AF-Q0C8K1-F1
#
_cell.length_a   1.000
_cell.length_b   1.000
_cell.length_c   1.000
_cell.angle_alpha   90.00
_cell.angle_beta   90.00
_cell.angle_gamma   90.00
#
_symmetry.space_group_name_H-M   'P 1'
#
loop_
_entity.id
_entity.type
_entity.pdbx_description
1 polymer ?
#
loop_
_entity_poly.entity_id
_entity_poly.type
_entity_poly.pdbx_seq_one_letter_code
_entity_poly.pdbx_strand_id
1 'polypeptide(L)'
;MTKDGLVLNTLTSYGTNDSQPTVWTGYVLSNYPLFTEDILTRGGAVFGGLVKRYLLEGYVASWNIIYASLPVTVFVDSCGVIVGYDYFSPNLRTRVVTEFFNTALGPVAIEH
;
A
#
# COMPACT_ATOMS: atom_id res chain seq x y z
N MET A 1 -0.38 -15.62 4.29
CA MET A 1 1.03 -15.22 4.52
C MET A 1 1.74 -16.38 5.21
N THR A 2 2.97 -16.70 4.87
CA THR A 2 3.77 -17.70 5.62
C THR A 2 4.23 -17.10 6.95
N LYS A 3 4.77 -17.93 7.87
CA LYS A 3 5.35 -17.44 9.13
C LYS A 3 6.47 -16.42 8.92
N ASP A 4 7.17 -16.51 7.79
CA ASP A 4 8.27 -15.63 7.42
C ASP A 4 7.80 -14.38 6.64
N GLY A 5 6.50 -14.11 6.60
CA GLY A 5 5.95 -12.90 5.96
C GLY A 5 5.79 -13.00 4.44
N LEU A 6 6.00 -14.17 3.83
CA LEU A 6 5.88 -14.34 2.39
C LEU A 6 4.42 -14.47 1.96
N VAL A 7 4.12 -13.97 0.77
CA VAL A 7 2.80 -14.05 0.13
C VAL A 7 2.85 -14.96 -1.09
N LEU A 8 1.80 -15.77 -1.24
CA LEU A 8 1.62 -16.58 -2.43
C LEU A 8 1.37 -15.65 -3.61
N ASN A 9 2.20 -15.76 -4.63
CA ASN A 9 2.11 -15.00 -5.86
C ASN A 9 1.98 -15.96 -7.04
N THR A 10 1.09 -15.65 -7.96
CA THR A 10 0.96 -16.35 -9.25
C THR A 10 1.28 -15.34 -10.34
N LEU A 11 2.38 -15.58 -11.07
CA LEU A 11 2.82 -14.78 -12.19
C LEU A 11 2.44 -15.51 -13.48
N THR A 12 1.64 -14.85 -14.30
CA THR A 12 1.31 -15.31 -15.66
C THR A 12 2.06 -14.42 -16.65
N SER A 13 2.96 -14.99 -17.44
CA SER A 13 3.72 -14.28 -18.48
C SER A 13 3.48 -14.88 -19.85
N TYR A 14 3.57 -14.05 -20.89
CA TYR A 14 3.53 -14.48 -22.29
C TYR A 14 4.87 -14.15 -22.94
N GLY A 15 5.52 -15.15 -23.54
CA GLY A 15 6.72 -14.93 -24.35
C GLY A 15 6.38 -14.23 -25.67
N THR A 16 7.39 -13.65 -26.32
CA THR A 16 7.20 -13.09 -27.66
C THR A 16 6.82 -14.22 -28.63
N ASN A 17 5.65 -14.09 -29.28
CA ASN A 17 5.03 -15.08 -30.17
C ASN A 17 4.49 -16.36 -29.51
N ASP A 18 4.36 -16.39 -28.17
CA ASP A 18 3.70 -17.51 -27.49
C ASP A 18 2.19 -17.30 -27.39
N SER A 19 1.42 -18.31 -27.80
CA SER A 19 -0.04 -18.32 -27.64
C SER A 19 -0.49 -18.92 -26.31
N GLN A 20 0.43 -19.54 -25.56
CA GLN A 20 0.19 -20.13 -24.26
C GLN A 20 0.98 -19.37 -23.18
N PRO A 21 0.38 -19.07 -22.02
CA PRO A 21 1.11 -18.42 -20.94
C PRO A 21 2.05 -19.39 -20.22
N THR A 22 3.17 -18.86 -19.74
CA THR A 22 3.94 -19.48 -18.66
C THR A 22 3.37 -19.03 -17.32
N VAL A 23 3.00 -19.99 -16.47
CA VAL A 23 2.50 -19.71 -15.11
C VAL A 23 3.54 -20.14 -14.09
N TRP A 24 3.96 -19.21 -13.24
CA TRP A 24 4.80 -19.47 -12.08
C TRP A 24 3.99 -19.20 -10.80
N THR A 25 4.06 -20.10 -9.82
CA THR A 25 3.44 -19.92 -8.51
C THR A 25 4.47 -20.15 -7.42
N GLY A 26 4.58 -19.22 -6.48
CA GLY A 26 5.51 -19.35 -5.35
C GLY A 26 5.30 -18.29 -4.28
N TYR A 27 6.05 -18.41 -3.19
CA TYR A 27 6.00 -17.45 -2.09
C TYR A 27 7.06 -16.38 -2.27
N VAL A 28 6.66 -15.11 -2.32
CA VAL A 28 7.56 -13.96 -2.49
C VAL A 28 7.45 -13.00 -1.31
N LEU A 29 8.53 -12.26 -1.06
CA LEU A 29 8.47 -11.09 -0.21
C LEU A 29 7.74 -9.99 -0.99
N SER A 30 6.59 -9.55 -0.48
CA SER A 30 5.84 -8.47 -1.12
C SER A 30 6.67 -7.19 -1.14
N ASN A 31 6.73 -6.54 -2.30
CA ASN A 31 7.32 -5.20 -2.44
C ASN A 31 6.36 -4.08 -2.03
N TYR A 32 5.12 -4.42 -1.63
CA TYR A 32 4.15 -3.50 -1.05
C TYR A 32 3.79 -3.91 0.39
N PRO A 33 3.46 -2.95 1.27
CA PRO A 33 3.05 -3.22 2.64
C PRO A 33 1.81 -4.12 2.68
N LEU A 34 1.87 -5.13 3.54
CA LEU A 34 0.72 -5.98 3.83
C LEU A 34 0.09 -5.47 5.12
N PHE A 35 -1.12 -4.91 5.01
CA PHE A 35 -1.83 -4.28 6.10
C PHE A 35 -2.39 -5.32 7.08
N THR A 36 -1.61 -5.62 8.12
CA THR A 36 -2.11 -6.31 9.31
C THR A 36 -2.71 -5.31 10.28
N GLU A 37 -3.62 -5.75 11.15
CA GLU A 37 -4.26 -4.89 12.15
C GLU A 37 -3.25 -4.16 13.05
N ASP A 38 -2.08 -4.74 13.27
CA ASP A 38 -1.00 -4.22 14.11
C ASP A 38 0.14 -3.57 13.31
N ILE A 39 -0.04 -3.26 12.03
CA ILE A 39 1.05 -2.75 11.16
C ILE A 39 1.71 -1.48 11.73
N LEU A 40 0.92 -0.57 12.32
CA LEU A 40 1.44 0.67 12.88
C LEU A 40 2.23 0.44 14.16
N THR A 41 1.73 -0.41 15.06
CA THR A 41 2.40 -0.71 16.33
C THR A 41 3.66 -1.53 16.10
N ARG A 42 3.58 -2.57 15.28
CA ARG A 42 4.73 -3.41 14.91
C ARG A 42 5.79 -2.63 14.14
N GLY A 43 5.37 -1.70 13.29
CA GLY A 43 6.23 -0.84 12.50
C GLY A 43 6.88 0.32 13.27
N GLY A 44 6.58 0.47 14.57
CA GLY A 44 7.09 1.57 15.39
C GLY A 44 6.64 2.95 14.88
N ALA A 45 5.36 3.06 14.53
CA ALA A 45 4.82 4.23 13.84
C ALA A 45 5.10 5.56 14.55
N VAL A 46 5.58 6.53 13.77
CA VAL A 46 5.77 7.92 14.20
C VAL A 46 4.73 8.80 13.52
N PHE A 47 3.99 9.57 14.30
CA PHE A 47 2.99 10.50 13.77
C PHE A 47 3.68 11.61 12.95
N GLY A 48 3.30 11.73 11.68
CA GLY A 48 3.85 12.71 10.74
C GLY A 48 3.00 13.99 10.61
N GLY A 49 1.85 14.05 11.27
CA GLY A 49 0.90 15.16 11.15
C GLY A 49 -0.33 14.83 10.30
N LEU A 50 -1.24 15.80 10.25
CA LEU A 50 -2.45 15.75 9.42
C LEU A 50 -2.13 16.29 8.02
N VAL A 51 -2.50 15.56 6.98
CA VAL A 51 -2.23 15.93 5.58
C VAL A 51 -3.48 15.83 4.72
N LYS A 52 -3.54 16.63 3.64
CA LYS A 52 -4.59 16.52 2.62
C LYS A 52 -4.15 15.51 1.54
N ARG A 53 -5.08 14.67 1.09
CA ARG A 53 -4.88 13.77 -0.06
C ARG A 53 -5.79 14.20 -1.22
N TYR A 54 -5.47 13.75 -2.43
CA TYR A 54 -6.17 14.22 -3.62
C TYR A 54 -7.60 13.68 -3.70
N LEU A 55 -7.79 12.39 -3.44
CA LEU A 55 -9.10 11.73 -3.53
C LEU A 55 -9.97 11.84 -2.27
N LEU A 56 -9.52 12.58 -1.24
CA LEU A 56 -10.21 12.66 0.05
C LEU A 56 -10.47 14.12 0.41
N GLU A 57 -11.71 14.45 0.78
CA GLU A 57 -12.11 15.81 1.16
C GLU A 57 -11.42 16.29 2.46
N GLY A 58 -11.22 15.36 3.40
CA GLY A 58 -10.71 15.64 4.74
C GLY A 58 -9.20 15.50 4.89
N TYR A 59 -8.69 16.01 6.02
CA TYR A 59 -7.34 15.71 6.47
C TYR A 59 -7.27 14.29 7.04
N VAL A 60 -6.15 13.62 6.79
CA VAL A 60 -5.88 12.26 7.29
C VAL A 60 -4.59 12.25 8.08
N ALA A 61 -4.52 11.36 9.08
CA ALA A 61 -3.33 11.16 9.89
C ALA A 61 -2.27 10.41 9.08
N SER A 62 -1.06 10.98 9.01
CA SER A 62 0.10 10.31 8.44
C SER A 62 0.92 9.61 9.52
N TRP A 63 1.32 8.37 9.25
CA TRP A 63 2.11 7.53 10.15
C TRP A 63 3.30 6.95 9.41
N ASN A 64 4.50 7.28 9.85
CA ASN A 64 5.74 6.79 9.24
C ASN A 64 6.19 5.51 9.95
N ILE A 65 6.39 4.44 9.20
CA ILE A 65 6.88 3.14 9.69
C ILE A 65 8.07 2.66 8.87
N ILE A 66 8.81 1.71 9.43
CA ILE A 66 9.74 0.87 8.65
C ILE A 66 9.07 -0.48 8.41
N TYR A 67 8.84 -0.83 7.15
CA TYR A 67 8.27 -2.12 6.74
C TYR A 67 9.24 -2.83 5.80
N ALA A 68 9.73 -4.01 6.19
CA ALA A 68 10.70 -4.79 5.40
C ALA A 68 11.91 -3.95 4.93
N SER A 69 12.47 -3.13 5.83
CA SER A 69 13.58 -2.20 5.58
C SER A 69 13.27 -1.04 4.61
N LEU A 70 11.99 -0.79 4.30
CA LEU A 70 11.55 0.34 3.50
C LEU A 70 10.81 1.37 4.37
N PRO A 71 11.09 2.68 4.20
CA PRO A 71 10.26 3.72 4.80
C PRO A 71 8.92 3.76 4.09
N VAL A 72 7.85 3.67 4.88
CA VAL A 72 6.47 3.71 4.40
C VAL A 72 5.70 4.74 5.19
N THR A 73 4.94 5.59 4.51
CA THR A 73 3.96 6.47 5.15
C THR A 73 2.58 5.87 4.94
N VAL A 74 1.90 5.51 6.03
CA VAL A 74 0.52 5.01 6.04
C VAL A 74 -0.41 6.17 6.37
N PHE A 75 -1.52 6.28 5.64
CA PHE A 75 -2.52 7.32 5.87
C PHE A 75 -3.80 6.71 6.43
N VAL A 76 -4.28 7.29 7.52
CA VAL A 76 -5.43 6.78 8.28
C VAL A 76 -6.44 7.90 8.48
N ASP A 77 -7.72 7.62 8.23
CA ASP A 77 -8.79 8.59 8.46
C ASP A 77 -9.16 8.70 9.95
N SER A 78 -10.15 9.54 10.27
CA SER A 78 -10.65 9.74 11.63
C SER A 78 -11.33 8.51 12.23
N CYS A 79 -11.74 7.55 11.39
CA CYS A 79 -12.36 6.29 11.79
C CYS A 79 -11.33 5.17 12.02
N GLY A 80 -10.04 5.43 11.79
CA GLY A 80 -8.99 4.41 11.90
C GLY A 80 -8.86 3.54 10.65
N VAL A 81 -9.49 3.93 9.53
CA VAL A 81 -9.40 3.19 8.26
C VAL A 81 -8.16 3.63 7.49
N ILE A 82 -7.39 2.66 6.99
CA ILE A 82 -6.28 2.94 6.10
C ILE A 82 -6.83 3.37 4.75
N VAL A 83 -6.49 4.59 4.33
CA VAL A 83 -6.98 5.21 3.09
C VAL A 83 -5.91 5.31 2.01
N GLY A 84 -4.71 4.82 2.30
CA GLY A 84 -3.63 4.71 1.36
C GLY A 84 -2.28 4.66 2.04
N TYR A 85 -1.23 4.57 1.22
CA TYR A 85 0.15 4.55 1.69
C TYR A 85 1.09 4.94 0.57
N ASP A 86 2.26 5.43 0.98
CA ASP A 86 3.32 5.81 0.07
C ASP A 86 4.62 5.15 0.50
N TYR A 87 5.44 4.76 -0.47
CA TYR A 87 6.79 4.24 -0.22
C TYR A 87 7.73 4.56 -1.38
N PHE A 88 9.04 4.47 -1.13
CA PHE A 88 10.04 4.57 -2.18
C PHE A 88 10.44 3.18 -2.65
N SER A 89 10.28 2.92 -3.96
CA SER A 89 10.79 1.68 -4.54
C SER A 89 12.32 1.69 -4.47
N PRO A 90 12.95 0.73 -3.76
CA PRO A 90 14.39 0.77 -3.44
C PRO A 90 15.28 0.83 -4.68
N ASN A 91 14.83 0.26 -5.81
CA ASN A 91 15.62 0.16 -7.03
C ASN A 91 15.30 1.24 -8.07
N LEU A 92 14.18 1.96 -7.92
CA LEU A 92 13.66 2.85 -8.97
C LEU A 92 13.72 4.33 -8.60
N ARG A 93 14.14 4.69 -7.37
CA ARG A 93 14.06 6.06 -6.80
C ARG A 93 12.71 6.73 -7.03
N THR A 94 11.67 5.92 -7.22
CA THR A 94 10.33 6.36 -7.59
C THR A 94 9.46 6.22 -6.35
N ARG A 95 8.77 7.30 -6.00
CA ARG A 95 7.72 7.27 -4.98
C ARG A 95 6.51 6.58 -5.59
N VAL A 96 6.10 5.48 -4.97
CA VAL A 96 4.84 4.83 -5.26
C VAL A 96 3.80 5.43 -4.32
N VAL A 97 2.74 5.97 -4.90
CA VAL A 97 1.63 6.59 -4.18
C VAL A 97 0.42 5.69 -4.36
N THR A 98 -0.15 5.22 -3.27
CA THR A 98 -1.40 4.44 -3.28
C THR A 98 -2.49 5.21 -2.57
N GLU A 99 -3.59 5.47 -3.28
CA GLU A 99 -4.80 6.07 -2.75
C GLU A 99 -5.96 5.11 -2.95
N PHE A 100 -6.67 4.79 -1.86
CA PHE A 100 -7.89 4.01 -1.94
C PHE A 100 -9.06 4.96 -2.15
N PHE A 101 -9.78 4.77 -3.25
CA PHE A 101 -11.06 5.43 -3.48
C PHE A 101 -12.17 4.59 -2.83
N ASN A 102 -13.28 5.23 -2.42
CA ASN A 102 -14.43 4.60 -1.76
C ASN A 102 -14.21 4.15 -0.29
N THR A 103 -13.28 4.77 0.44
CA THR A 103 -13.16 4.60 1.90
C THR A 103 -14.16 5.46 2.67
N ALA A 104 -14.68 6.53 2.05
CA ALA A 104 -15.79 7.33 2.56
C ALA A 104 -17.10 6.82 1.95
N LEU A 105 -18.02 6.33 2.79
CA LEU A 105 -19.39 6.05 2.39
C LEU A 105 -20.16 7.39 2.33
N GLY A 106 -20.32 7.96 1.14
CA GLY A 106 -21.03 9.23 0.95
C GLY A 106 -21.03 9.68 -0.51
N PRO A 107 -21.81 10.72 -0.86
CA PRO A 107 -21.79 11.29 -2.21
C PRO A 107 -20.37 11.76 -2.55
N VAL A 108 -19.84 11.33 -3.70
CA VAL A 108 -18.57 11.88 -4.22
C VAL A 108 -18.85 13.32 -4.64
N ALA A 109 -18.28 14.31 -3.95
CA ALA A 109 -18.30 15.68 -4.45
C ALA A 109 -17.39 15.75 -5.67
N ILE A 110 -18.00 15.85 -6.86
CA ILE A 110 -17.30 16.20 -8.08
C ILE A 110 -17.23 17.73 -8.08
N GLU A 111 -16.06 18.29 -7.78
CA GLU A 111 -15.83 19.74 -7.96
C GLU A 111 -15.85 20.06 -9.46
N HIS A 112 -16.67 21.06 -9.82
CA HIS A 112 -16.81 21.64 -11.17
C HIS A 112 -15.82 22.79 -11.40
#